data_AF-A0A8J3EZ32-F1
#
_entry.id   AF-A0A8J3EZ32-F1
#
_cell.length_a   1.000
_cell.length_b   1.000
_cell.length_c   1.000
_cell.angle_alpha   90.00
_cell.angle_beta   90.00
_cell.angle_gamma   90.00
#
_symmetry.space_group_name_H-M   'P 1'
#
loop_
_entity.id
_entity.type
_entity.pdbx_description
1 polymer ?
#
loop_
_entity_poly.entity_id
_entity_poly.type
_entity_poly.pdbx_seq_one_letter_code
_entity_poly.pdbx_strand_id
1 'polypeptide(L)'
;MLAFRKLFKGIKIVGISCMALTSVFYIAEKVSGSSSFSFLSSQVPQSQIKQRGGVIRFDPDGIYLHANETHHSVGIINAYINHKGDLEIVTESVAPIITASANPDETLAARGIYAGLSVGNQKTIVSFSQNGRRLNLNSPNDYEKISGSSSNVWVSWTSKQGS
;
A
#
# COMPACT_ATOMS: atom_id res chain seq x y z
N MET A 1 69.67 -25.49 55.54
CA MET A 1 69.00 -24.82 56.68
C MET A 1 67.49 -24.88 56.44
N LEU A 2 66.75 -25.29 57.47
CA LEU A 2 65.29 -25.53 57.63
C LEU A 2 64.35 -24.83 56.62
N ALA A 3 63.49 -25.54 55.87
CA ALA A 3 62.14 -26.04 56.22
C ALA A 3 61.05 -24.96 56.39
N PHE A 4 59.96 -25.00 55.59
CA PHE A 4 58.60 -25.36 56.02
C PHE A 4 57.50 -25.09 54.98
N ARG A 5 56.62 -26.08 54.85
CA ARG A 5 55.36 -26.09 54.08
C ARG A 5 54.34 -25.07 54.60
N LYS A 6 53.56 -24.46 53.71
CA LYS A 6 52.12 -24.16 53.89
C LYS A 6 51.43 -24.40 52.54
N LEU A 7 50.83 -25.58 52.32
CA LEU A 7 49.47 -25.96 52.69
C LEU A 7 48.40 -25.16 51.89
N PHE A 8 47.87 -25.85 50.87
CA PHE A 8 46.61 -25.59 50.18
C PHE A 8 45.50 -25.10 51.12
N LYS A 9 44.70 -24.10 50.69
CA LYS A 9 43.24 -24.02 50.93
C LYS A 9 42.58 -22.80 50.24
N GLY A 10 41.58 -23.09 49.39
CA GLY A 10 40.61 -22.15 48.79
C GLY A 10 41.16 -21.46 47.53
N ILE A 11 40.50 -21.43 46.36
CA ILE A 11 39.08 -21.38 46.07
C ILE A 11 38.82 -22.12 44.74
N LYS A 12 37.79 -22.95 44.77
CA LYS A 12 37.14 -23.58 43.62
C LYS A 12 36.53 -22.50 42.70
N ILE A 13 36.62 -22.73 41.39
CA ILE A 13 35.69 -22.23 40.36
C ILE A 13 35.72 -20.70 40.13
N VAL A 14 36.69 -20.20 39.36
CA VAL A 14 36.55 -18.94 38.60
C VAL A 14 37.25 -19.07 37.24
N GLY A 15 37.03 -20.17 36.53
CA GLY A 15 37.72 -20.44 35.26
C GLY A 15 36.83 -20.48 34.02
N ILE A 16 35.52 -20.65 34.17
CA ILE A 16 34.61 -20.98 33.05
C ILE A 16 33.40 -20.03 33.01
N SER A 17 33.45 -18.89 33.69
CA SER A 17 32.32 -17.94 33.67
C SER A 17 32.51 -16.74 32.74
N CYS A 18 33.73 -16.40 32.33
CA CYS A 18 33.93 -15.17 31.53
C CYS A 18 33.78 -15.39 30.01
N MET A 19 34.17 -16.56 29.48
CA MET A 19 34.13 -16.81 28.03
C MET A 19 32.74 -17.18 27.47
N ALA A 20 31.81 -17.66 28.31
CA ALA A 20 30.44 -17.93 27.90
C ALA A 20 29.57 -16.65 27.88
N LEU A 21 29.94 -15.63 28.67
CA LEU A 21 29.26 -14.34 28.64
C LEU A 21 29.65 -13.53 27.39
N THR A 22 30.92 -13.56 26.97
CA THR A 22 31.37 -12.78 25.80
C THR A 22 30.82 -13.27 24.46
N SER A 23 30.51 -14.56 24.30
CA SER A 23 29.94 -15.11 23.06
C SER A 23 28.42 -14.87 22.93
N VAL A 24 27.70 -14.76 24.04
CA VAL A 24 26.27 -14.41 24.04
C VAL A 24 26.06 -12.94 23.64
N PHE A 25 26.97 -12.04 24.01
CA PHE A 25 26.90 -10.63 23.57
C PHE A 25 27.29 -10.43 22.10
N TYR A 26 28.20 -11.24 21.54
CA TYR A 26 28.62 -11.09 20.15
C TYR A 26 27.56 -11.56 19.13
N ILE A 27 26.67 -12.48 19.51
CA ILE A 27 25.58 -12.94 18.63
C ILE A 27 24.35 -12.04 18.74
N ALA A 28 24.08 -11.41 19.89
CA ALA A 28 22.96 -10.49 20.06
C ALA A 28 23.07 -9.26 19.15
N GLU A 29 24.29 -8.74 18.93
CA GLU A 29 24.51 -7.54 18.12
C GLU A 29 24.28 -7.76 16.62
N LYS A 30 24.37 -9.02 16.14
CA LYS A 30 24.14 -9.37 14.72
C LYS A 30 22.68 -9.69 14.38
N VAL A 31 21.80 -9.84 15.37
CA VAL A 31 20.38 -10.16 15.13
C VAL A 31 19.47 -8.96 15.38
N SER A 32 19.95 -7.90 16.04
CA SER A 32 19.30 -6.59 16.07
C SER A 32 19.65 -5.77 14.82
N GLY A 33 19.26 -6.29 13.66
CA GLY A 33 19.08 -5.45 12.48
C GLY A 33 17.93 -4.49 12.77
N SER A 34 18.23 -3.38 13.44
CA SER A 34 17.29 -2.29 13.64
C SER A 34 16.94 -1.76 12.26
N SER A 35 15.80 -2.19 11.72
CA SER A 35 15.18 -1.57 10.55
C SER A 35 14.79 -0.15 10.93
N SER A 36 15.74 0.79 10.85
CA SER A 36 15.46 2.19 11.08
C SER A 36 14.69 2.71 9.88
N PHE A 37 13.38 2.91 10.04
CA PHE A 37 12.59 3.68 9.09
C PHE A 37 13.07 5.13 9.15
N SER A 38 13.79 5.59 8.11
CA SER A 38 14.11 7.00 7.95
C SER A 38 12.85 7.73 7.48
N PHE A 39 12.08 8.28 8.42
CA PHE A 39 10.95 9.15 8.07
C PHE A 39 11.50 10.44 7.44
N LEU A 40 11.28 10.63 6.14
CA LEU A 40 11.59 11.87 5.43
C LEU A 40 10.64 12.98 5.91
N SER A 41 11.07 13.76 6.90
CA SER A 41 10.40 14.95 7.47
C SER A 41 9.11 14.69 8.26
N SER A 42 9.04 15.27 9.46
CA SER A 42 7.98 15.09 10.47
C SER A 42 6.68 15.85 10.20
N GLN A 43 6.59 16.66 9.13
CA GLN A 43 5.33 17.27 8.72
C GLN A 43 5.45 17.79 7.28
N VAL A 44 4.44 17.53 6.45
CA VAL A 44 4.29 18.18 5.14
C VAL A 44 3.30 19.33 5.32
N PRO A 45 3.62 20.58 4.90
CA PRO A 45 2.67 21.68 4.93
C PRO A 45 1.36 21.31 4.21
N GLN A 46 0.20 21.67 4.77
CA GLN A 46 -1.09 21.34 4.14
C GLN A 46 -1.21 21.93 2.73
N SER A 47 -0.59 23.08 2.46
CA SER A 47 -0.50 23.68 1.12
C SER A 47 0.20 22.80 0.09
N GLN A 48 1.01 21.84 0.55
CA GLN A 48 1.70 20.84 -0.25
C GLN A 48 0.94 19.50 -0.29
N ILE A 49 -0.27 19.40 0.25
CA ILE A 49 -1.11 18.20 0.12
C ILE A 49 -2.25 18.52 -0.83
N LYS A 50 -2.39 17.73 -1.89
CA LYS A 50 -3.55 17.79 -2.78
C LYS A 50 -4.35 16.50 -2.67
N GLN A 51 -5.65 16.68 -2.45
CA GLN A 51 -6.65 15.62 -2.54
C GLN A 51 -7.38 15.71 -3.88
N ARG A 52 -7.52 14.57 -4.54
CA ARG A 52 -8.21 14.38 -5.80
C ARG A 52 -9.10 13.15 -5.71
N GLY A 53 -10.05 13.03 -6.62
CA GLY A 53 -10.97 11.90 -6.61
C GLY A 53 -12.17 12.12 -7.49
N GLY A 54 -13.01 11.11 -7.55
CA GLY A 54 -14.24 11.15 -8.32
C GLY A 54 -14.93 9.80 -8.32
N VAL A 55 -15.97 9.71 -9.13
CA VAL A 55 -16.77 8.49 -9.28
C VAL A 55 -16.79 8.08 -10.74
N ILE A 56 -16.36 6.85 -11.01
CA ILE A 56 -16.51 6.24 -12.33
C ILE A 56 -17.71 5.31 -12.28
N ARG A 57 -18.70 5.57 -13.14
CA ARG A 57 -19.85 4.69 -13.31
C ARG A 57 -19.57 3.69 -14.42
N PHE A 58 -19.95 2.44 -14.16
CA PHE A 58 -19.97 1.35 -15.14
C PHE A 58 -21.40 1.14 -15.60
N ASP A 59 -21.84 1.93 -16.58
CA ASP A 59 -23.17 1.78 -17.16
C ASP A 59 -23.17 0.67 -18.22
N PRO A 60 -24.30 0.00 -18.49
CA PRO A 60 -24.40 -0.94 -19.61
C PRO A 60 -23.88 -0.39 -20.95
N ASP A 61 -24.05 0.92 -21.21
CA ASP A 61 -23.60 1.55 -22.46
C ASP A 61 -22.13 1.96 -22.46
N GLY A 62 -21.45 1.85 -21.31
CA GLY A 62 -20.04 2.16 -21.17
C GLY A 62 -19.70 2.84 -19.86
N ILE A 63 -18.42 3.17 -19.69
CA ILE A 63 -17.97 3.89 -18.50
C ILE A 63 -18.01 5.39 -18.71
N TYR A 64 -18.28 6.13 -17.63
CA TYR A 64 -18.14 7.58 -17.64
C TYR A 64 -17.84 8.13 -16.26
N LEU A 65 -17.35 9.37 -16.24
CA LEU A 65 -17.15 10.15 -15.02
C LEU A 65 -18.52 10.63 -14.51
N HIS A 66 -18.99 10.07 -13.40
CA HIS A 66 -20.28 10.44 -12.85
C HIS A 66 -20.19 11.79 -12.10
N ALA A 67 -20.98 12.76 -12.54
CA ALA A 67 -21.09 14.08 -11.93
C ALA A 67 -22.56 14.52 -11.86
N ASN A 68 -22.99 15.02 -10.70
CA ASN A 68 -24.32 15.59 -10.46
C ASN A 68 -24.26 16.52 -9.22
N GLU A 69 -25.40 16.90 -8.65
CA GLU A 69 -25.46 17.77 -7.46
C GLU A 69 -24.74 17.21 -6.22
N THR A 70 -24.58 15.89 -6.13
CA THR A 70 -23.96 15.20 -4.98
C THR A 70 -22.62 14.55 -5.30
N HIS A 71 -22.23 14.48 -6.58
CA HIS A 71 -20.99 13.86 -7.05
C HIS A 71 -20.20 14.85 -7.90
N HIS A 72 -18.96 15.13 -7.48
CA HIS A 72 -18.03 15.94 -8.26
C HIS A 72 -16.70 15.21 -8.39
N SER A 73 -16.02 15.41 -9.51
CA SER A 73 -14.71 14.83 -9.77
C SER A 73 -13.67 15.92 -9.89
N VAL A 74 -12.49 15.70 -9.32
CA VAL A 74 -11.39 16.66 -9.24
C VAL A 74 -10.09 15.98 -9.64
N GLY A 75 -9.41 16.55 -10.64
CA GLY A 75 -8.09 16.11 -11.09
C GLY A 75 -8.07 14.84 -11.95
N ILE A 76 -9.23 14.35 -12.39
CA ILE A 76 -9.36 13.30 -13.42
C ILE A 76 -9.48 13.98 -14.78
N ILE A 77 -8.58 13.64 -15.70
CA ILE A 77 -8.59 14.12 -17.09
C ILE A 77 -9.42 13.17 -17.97
N ASN A 78 -9.21 11.87 -17.81
CA ASN A 78 -9.89 10.86 -18.62
C ASN A 78 -9.99 9.53 -17.87
N ALA A 79 -10.98 8.71 -18.24
CA ALA A 79 -11.16 7.36 -17.76
C ALA A 79 -11.62 6.46 -18.92
N TYR A 80 -10.94 5.35 -19.15
CA TYR A 80 -11.26 4.42 -20.23
C TYR A 80 -10.87 2.98 -19.86
N ILE A 81 -11.48 2.00 -20.51
CA ILE A 81 -11.03 0.60 -20.41
C ILE A 81 -9.83 0.42 -21.33
N ASN A 82 -8.70 0.00 -20.79
CA ASN A 82 -7.48 -0.19 -21.56
C ASN A 82 -7.46 -1.54 -22.30
N HIS A 83 -6.44 -1.75 -23.16
CA HIS A 83 -6.29 -2.99 -23.93
C HIS A 83 -6.14 -4.27 -23.08
N LYS A 84 -5.84 -4.16 -21.78
CA LYS A 84 -5.74 -5.30 -20.86
C LYS A 84 -7.06 -5.62 -20.15
N GLY A 85 -8.08 -4.79 -20.36
CA GLY A 85 -9.39 -4.93 -19.71
C GLY A 85 -9.42 -4.38 -18.29
N ASP A 86 -8.53 -3.46 -17.93
CA ASP A 86 -8.61 -2.71 -16.68
C ASP A 86 -9.18 -1.31 -16.93
N LEU A 87 -9.72 -0.68 -15.89
CA LEU A 87 -10.00 0.75 -15.90
C LEU A 87 -8.68 1.52 -15.78
N GLU A 88 -8.36 2.35 -16.77
CA GLU A 88 -7.24 3.29 -16.72
C GLU A 88 -7.77 4.71 -16.53
N ILE A 89 -7.28 5.38 -15.49
CA ILE A 89 -7.63 6.76 -15.14
C ILE A 89 -6.39 7.63 -15.35
N VAL A 90 -6.54 8.64 -16.19
CA VAL A 90 -5.53 9.68 -16.43
C VAL A 90 -5.83 10.86 -15.53
N THR A 91 -4.84 11.32 -14.79
CA THR A 91 -4.95 12.39 -13.79
C THR A 91 -4.00 13.55 -14.10
N GLU A 92 -4.29 14.73 -13.57
CA GLU A 92 -3.55 15.97 -13.83
C GLU A 92 -2.12 16.04 -13.28
N SER A 93 -1.66 15.09 -12.46
CA SER A 93 -0.43 15.27 -11.66
C SER A 93 0.51 14.07 -11.65
N VAL A 94 1.82 14.37 -11.71
CA VAL A 94 2.96 13.45 -11.51
C VAL A 94 3.47 13.41 -10.05
N ALA A 95 2.70 13.97 -9.12
CA ALA A 95 3.16 14.10 -7.74
C ALA A 95 3.26 12.75 -7.02
N PRO A 96 4.24 12.57 -6.10
CA PRO A 96 4.31 11.41 -5.23
C PRO A 96 2.99 11.18 -4.48
N ILE A 97 2.46 9.97 -4.62
CA ILE A 97 1.22 9.53 -3.99
C ILE A 97 1.52 9.13 -2.55
N ILE A 98 0.75 9.67 -1.61
CA ILE A 98 0.78 9.30 -0.19
C ILE A 98 -0.20 8.15 0.03
N THR A 99 -1.42 8.31 -0.47
CA THR A 99 -2.47 7.28 -0.42
C THR A 99 -3.31 7.33 -1.69
N ALA A 100 -3.89 6.19 -2.04
CA ALA A 100 -4.91 6.09 -3.08
C ALA A 100 -5.91 4.99 -2.73
N SER A 101 -7.15 5.13 -3.19
CA SER A 101 -8.20 4.14 -3.01
C SER A 101 -9.01 3.97 -4.29
N ALA A 102 -9.53 2.77 -4.48
CA ALA A 102 -10.54 2.44 -5.48
C ALA A 102 -11.57 1.55 -4.77
N ASN A 103 -12.72 2.13 -4.46
CA ASN A 103 -13.73 1.50 -3.62
C ASN A 103 -14.95 1.18 -4.48
N PRO A 104 -15.25 -0.11 -4.74
CA PRO A 104 -16.52 -0.48 -5.33
C PRO A 104 -17.64 -0.07 -4.38
N ASP A 105 -18.75 0.40 -4.92
CA ASP A 105 -19.94 0.72 -4.13
C ASP A 105 -20.69 -0.53 -3.65
N GLU A 106 -21.80 -0.33 -2.94
CA GLU A 106 -22.62 -1.40 -2.38
C GLU A 106 -23.16 -2.34 -3.47
N THR A 107 -23.47 -1.80 -4.66
CA THR A 107 -23.94 -2.59 -5.81
C THR A 107 -22.88 -3.59 -6.25
N LEU A 108 -21.64 -3.12 -6.41
CA LEU A 108 -20.53 -3.96 -6.84
C LEU A 108 -20.06 -4.91 -5.74
N ALA A 109 -20.00 -4.44 -4.50
CA ALA A 109 -19.65 -5.25 -3.35
C ALA A 109 -20.64 -6.41 -3.14
N ALA A 110 -21.94 -6.16 -3.29
CA ALA A 110 -22.98 -7.20 -3.21
C ALA A 110 -22.81 -8.30 -4.27
N ARG A 111 -22.18 -8.00 -5.41
CA ARG A 111 -21.85 -8.95 -6.48
C ARG A 111 -20.52 -9.68 -6.23
N GLY A 112 -19.84 -9.42 -5.11
CA GLY A 112 -18.53 -10.00 -4.80
C GLY A 112 -17.41 -9.47 -5.70
N ILE A 113 -17.55 -8.23 -6.19
CA ILE A 113 -16.54 -7.56 -7.02
C ILE A 113 -15.55 -6.82 -6.12
N TYR A 114 -14.28 -7.10 -6.29
CA TYR A 114 -13.18 -6.44 -5.60
C TYR A 114 -12.39 -5.58 -6.59
N ALA A 115 -12.00 -4.38 -6.16
CA ALA A 115 -11.13 -3.49 -6.92
C ALA A 115 -9.72 -3.49 -6.31
N GLY A 116 -8.72 -3.75 -7.14
CA GLY A 116 -7.31 -3.51 -6.83
C GLY A 116 -6.82 -2.31 -7.62
N LEU A 117 -5.93 -1.51 -7.03
CA LEU A 117 -5.39 -0.32 -7.68
C LEU A 117 -3.87 -0.37 -7.75
N SER A 118 -3.34 0.11 -8.87
CA SER A 118 -1.92 0.41 -9.06
C SER A 118 -1.80 1.83 -9.55
N VAL A 119 -1.02 2.65 -8.86
CA VAL A 119 -0.85 4.07 -9.19
C VAL A 119 0.58 4.30 -9.67
N GLY A 120 0.70 4.93 -10.83
CA GLY A 120 1.94 5.45 -11.36
C GLY A 120 1.84 6.94 -11.64
N ASN A 121 2.86 7.49 -12.30
CA ASN A 121 2.88 8.90 -12.68
C ASN A 121 1.75 9.20 -13.67
N GLN A 122 0.80 10.06 -13.27
CA GLN A 122 -0.41 10.48 -14.01
C GLN A 122 -1.42 9.38 -14.34
N LYS A 123 -1.12 8.10 -14.12
CA LYS A 123 -1.97 6.98 -14.49
C LYS A 123 -2.30 6.11 -13.29
N THR A 124 -3.58 5.81 -13.11
CA THR A 124 -4.04 4.80 -12.17
C THR A 124 -4.71 3.67 -12.93
N ILE A 125 -4.29 2.44 -12.68
CA ILE A 125 -4.91 1.23 -13.21
C ILE A 125 -5.74 0.62 -12.08
N VAL A 126 -7.03 0.39 -12.35
CA VAL A 126 -7.94 -0.31 -11.45
C VAL A 126 -8.32 -1.63 -12.08
N SER A 127 -7.91 -2.71 -11.44
CA SER A 127 -8.22 -4.09 -11.82
C SER A 127 -9.40 -4.59 -11.01
N PHE A 128 -10.30 -5.35 -11.64
CA PHE A 128 -11.43 -5.94 -10.96
C PHE A 128 -11.26 -7.45 -10.86
N SER A 129 -11.77 -8.04 -9.77
CA SER A 129 -11.82 -9.48 -9.61
C SER A 129 -13.11 -9.93 -8.96
N GLN A 130 -13.51 -11.16 -9.25
CA GLN A 130 -14.66 -11.83 -8.66
C GLN A 130 -14.28 -13.28 -8.39
N ASN A 131 -14.52 -13.78 -7.18
CA ASN A 131 -14.20 -15.16 -6.79
C ASN A 131 -12.73 -15.55 -7.07
N GLY A 132 -11.79 -14.64 -6.82
CA GLY A 132 -10.36 -14.85 -7.06
C GLY A 132 -9.92 -14.78 -8.52
N ARG A 133 -10.83 -14.58 -9.48
CA ARG A 133 -10.52 -14.42 -10.89
C ARG A 133 -10.56 -12.96 -11.31
N ARG A 134 -9.50 -12.48 -11.97
CA ARG A 134 -9.48 -11.16 -12.60
C ARG A 134 -10.53 -11.09 -13.72
N LEU A 135 -11.28 -9.99 -13.75
CA LEU A 135 -12.22 -9.67 -14.82
C LEU A 135 -11.48 -8.97 -15.96
N ASN A 136 -11.88 -9.27 -17.20
CA ASN A 136 -11.44 -8.54 -18.37
C ASN A 136 -12.59 -7.67 -18.88
N LEU A 137 -12.54 -6.36 -18.63
CA LEU A 137 -13.62 -5.45 -18.99
C LEU A 137 -13.83 -5.27 -20.52
N ASN A 138 -12.90 -5.73 -21.36
CA ASN A 138 -13.12 -5.82 -22.81
C ASN A 138 -13.97 -7.02 -23.21
N SER A 139 -14.19 -7.99 -22.31
CA SER A 139 -15.10 -9.11 -22.54
C SER A 139 -16.52 -8.70 -22.13
N PRO A 140 -17.51 -8.76 -23.03
CA PRO A 140 -18.90 -8.41 -22.70
C PRO A 140 -19.43 -9.17 -21.47
N ASN A 141 -19.13 -10.46 -21.35
CA ASN A 141 -19.57 -11.29 -20.23
C ASN A 141 -18.96 -10.88 -18.88
N ASP A 142 -17.76 -10.30 -18.88
CA ASP A 142 -17.15 -9.79 -17.66
C ASP A 142 -17.59 -8.35 -17.39
N TYR A 143 -17.84 -7.55 -18.43
CA TYR A 143 -18.38 -6.20 -18.29
C TYR A 143 -19.81 -6.22 -17.73
N GLU A 144 -20.66 -7.15 -18.17
CA GLU A 144 -22.02 -7.33 -17.66
C GLU A 144 -22.07 -7.60 -16.14
N LYS A 145 -21.04 -8.24 -15.58
CA LYS A 145 -20.96 -8.51 -14.13
C LYS A 145 -20.77 -7.25 -13.32
N ILE A 146 -20.04 -6.27 -13.86
CA ILE A 146 -19.75 -5.01 -13.19
C ILE A 146 -20.75 -3.91 -13.58
N SER A 147 -21.35 -3.95 -14.77
CA SER A 147 -22.19 -2.87 -15.25
C SER A 147 -23.56 -2.81 -14.55
N GLY A 148 -24.13 -1.61 -14.48
CA GLY A 148 -25.42 -1.36 -13.84
C GLY A 148 -25.69 0.13 -13.69
N SER A 149 -26.97 0.51 -13.65
CA SER A 149 -27.41 1.91 -13.53
C SER A 149 -26.87 2.64 -12.30
N SER A 150 -26.51 1.88 -11.27
CA SER A 150 -25.91 2.35 -10.02
C SER A 150 -24.58 1.68 -9.70
N SER A 151 -23.85 1.14 -10.68
CA SER A 151 -22.55 0.50 -10.43
C SER A 151 -21.41 1.50 -10.46
N ASN A 152 -20.86 1.84 -9.30
CA ASN A 152 -19.82 2.86 -9.17
C ASN A 152 -18.54 2.34 -8.56
N VAL A 153 -17.44 2.98 -8.96
CA VAL A 153 -16.16 2.90 -8.26
C VAL A 153 -15.74 4.30 -7.86
N TRP A 154 -15.58 4.48 -6.56
CA TRP A 154 -15.09 5.71 -5.94
C TRP A 154 -13.58 5.68 -5.89
N VAL A 155 -12.94 6.66 -6.51
CA VAL A 155 -11.48 6.76 -6.54
C VAL A 155 -11.03 8.01 -5.80
N SER A 156 -9.95 7.88 -5.05
CA SER A 156 -9.35 9.01 -4.35
C SER A 156 -7.83 8.91 -4.34
N TRP A 157 -7.17 10.06 -4.33
CA TRP A 157 -5.73 10.18 -4.21
C TRP A 157 -5.39 11.32 -3.26
N THR A 158 -4.43 11.08 -2.38
CA THR A 158 -3.73 12.12 -1.62
C THR A 158 -2.29 12.11 -2.07
N SER A 159 -1.77 13.28 -2.44
CA SER A 159 -0.41 13.41 -2.97
C SER A 159 0.32 14.58 -2.34
N LYS A 160 1.65 14.45 -2.20
CA LYS A 160 2.54 15.54 -1.83
C LYS A 160 2.94 16.34 -3.08
N GLN A 161 2.65 17.62 -3.10
CA GLN A 161 3.03 18.56 -4.15
C GLN A 161 4.30 19.33 -3.73
N GLY A 162 5.29 19.38 -4.61
CA GLY A 162 6.49 20.19 -4.46
C GLY A 162 7.49 19.68 -3.42
N SER A 163 8.73 20.18 -3.43
CA SER A 163 9.29 21.30 -4.20
C SER A 163 9.50 21.02 -5.69
#